data_AF-A0AAE8LI47-F1
#
_entry.id   AF-A0AAE8LI47-F1
#
_cell.length_a   1.000
_cell.length_b   1.000
_cell.length_c   1.000
_cell.angle_alpha   90.00
_cell.angle_beta   90.00
_cell.angle_gamma   90.00
#
_symmetry.space_group_name_H-M   'P 1'
#
loop_
_entity.id
_entity.type
_entity.pdbx_description
1 polymer ?
#
loop_
_entity_poly.entity_id
_entity_poly.type
_entity_poly.pdbx_seq_one_letter_code
_entity_poly.pdbx_strand_id
1 'polypeptide(L)'
;MTQVCICVPARNEAEHIGRLIEALALQGTRTPFAVAICVNNSSDATYTVALDAAQRFNARFPLKMIQRKFDPVFAHVGSARRAAMDLGAELVGPRGLLISTDADCRPPADWVDAILAHFTLDRIIGGRIELDELEAAQSPEIFSLRRRFDAYWGTVRAIEDAIDPVDWDMPPRHGDHTGASLALSSDLYIRAGRVPLLRTGEDRALVEAATEVGGKLVHPNAVWTRASSRTAGRADGGMSADMRRWLGYTQRGDTPFVPALSHWEARARWRFKARREMSAAAFVDAERALPPLPCDMPLPEPAAIS
;
A
#
# COMPACT_ATOMS: atom_id res chain seq x y z
N MET A 1 20.40 10.98 -13.18
CA MET A 1 19.80 9.70 -12.75
C MET A 1 18.88 9.98 -11.58
N THR A 2 17.70 9.37 -11.55
CA THR A 2 16.76 9.46 -10.42
C THR A 2 17.39 8.78 -9.20
N GLN A 3 17.46 9.46 -8.07
CA GLN A 3 17.85 8.86 -6.80
C GLN A 3 16.62 8.17 -6.20
N VAL A 4 16.78 6.95 -5.70
CA VAL A 4 15.67 6.14 -5.16
C VAL A 4 15.99 5.74 -3.74
N CYS A 5 15.00 5.84 -2.84
CA CYS A 5 15.11 5.28 -1.50
C CYS A 5 13.86 4.48 -1.14
N ILE A 6 14.09 3.26 -0.68
CA ILE A 6 13.05 2.38 -0.14
C ILE A 6 12.98 2.59 1.37
N CYS A 7 11.82 2.98 1.88
CA CYS A 7 11.58 3.42 3.24
C CYS A 7 10.70 2.41 3.98
N VAL A 8 11.24 1.81 5.04
CA VAL A 8 10.62 0.68 5.75
C VAL A 8 10.41 1.02 7.23
N PRO A 9 9.16 1.15 7.72
CA PRO A 9 8.87 1.08 9.15
C PRO A 9 8.96 -0.37 9.63
N ALA A 10 9.57 -0.60 10.80
CA ALA A 10 9.69 -1.94 11.36
C ALA A 10 9.52 -1.93 12.89
N ARG A 11 8.64 -2.80 13.40
CA ARG A 11 8.48 -3.05 14.84
C ARG A 11 8.24 -4.54 15.09
N ASN A 12 9.17 -5.17 15.80
CA ASN A 12 9.11 -6.60 16.10
C ASN A 12 8.98 -7.49 14.84
N GLU A 13 9.89 -7.31 13.89
CA GLU A 13 9.90 -7.94 12.57
C GLU A 13 11.08 -8.88 12.35
N ALA A 14 11.72 -9.39 13.40
CA ALA A 14 12.88 -10.28 13.28
C ALA A 14 12.61 -11.52 12.40
N GLU A 15 11.37 -12.00 12.35
CA GLU A 15 10.99 -13.18 11.55
C GLU A 15 10.81 -12.87 10.04
N HIS A 16 10.55 -11.62 9.68
CA HIS A 16 10.10 -11.25 8.33
C HIS A 16 11.08 -10.33 7.60
N ILE A 17 11.75 -9.42 8.34
CA ILE A 17 12.60 -8.38 7.73
C ILE A 17 13.72 -8.97 6.86
N GLY A 18 14.22 -10.16 7.21
CA GLY A 18 15.22 -10.87 6.41
C GLY A 18 14.74 -11.21 4.99
N ARG A 19 13.46 -11.58 4.83
CA ARG A 19 12.85 -11.89 3.52
C ARG A 19 12.70 -10.63 2.66
N LEU A 20 12.33 -9.51 3.27
CA LEU A 20 12.29 -8.23 2.57
C LEU A 20 13.69 -7.87 2.06
N ILE A 21 14.72 -7.94 2.92
CA ILE A 21 16.09 -7.62 2.54
C ILE A 21 16.60 -8.52 1.41
N GLU A 22 16.29 -9.82 1.45
CA GLU A 22 16.56 -10.76 0.35
C GLU A 22 15.91 -10.30 -0.96
N ALA A 23 14.61 -10.00 -0.94
CA ALA A 23 13.87 -9.55 -2.12
C ALA A 23 14.40 -8.22 -2.68
N LEU A 24 14.86 -7.32 -1.81
CA LEU A 24 15.53 -6.09 -2.22
C LEU A 24 16.91 -6.34 -2.82
N ALA A 25 17.67 -7.32 -2.30
CA ALA A 25 18.98 -7.68 -2.84
C ALA A 25 18.87 -8.32 -4.23
N LEU A 26 17.74 -8.94 -4.53
CA LEU A 26 17.43 -9.57 -5.82
C LEU A 26 16.86 -8.61 -6.87
N GLN A 27 16.71 -7.31 -6.58
CA GLN A 27 16.23 -6.35 -7.57
C GLN A 27 17.15 -6.31 -8.79
N GLY A 28 16.57 -6.48 -9.98
CA GLY A 28 17.27 -6.47 -11.27
C GLY A 28 17.59 -5.08 -11.80
N THR A 29 17.19 -4.02 -11.07
CA THR A 29 17.34 -2.64 -11.52
C THR A 29 18.79 -2.22 -11.68
N ARG A 30 19.05 -1.44 -12.74
CA ARG A 30 20.34 -0.74 -12.93
C ARG A 30 20.40 0.59 -12.19
N THR A 31 19.26 1.09 -11.71
CA THR A 31 19.18 2.36 -11.00
C THR A 31 19.61 2.13 -9.55
N PRO A 32 20.69 2.78 -9.08
CA PRO A 32 21.09 2.66 -7.68
C PRO A 32 19.97 3.16 -6.76
N PHE A 33 19.71 2.42 -5.70
CA PHE A 33 18.78 2.81 -4.65
C PHE A 33 19.41 2.61 -3.27
N ALA A 34 18.93 3.36 -2.29
CA ALA A 34 19.24 3.18 -0.87
C ALA A 34 18.04 2.57 -0.13
N VAL A 35 18.27 1.99 1.04
CA VAL A 35 17.22 1.50 1.93
C VAL A 35 17.31 2.25 3.26
N ALA A 36 16.22 2.85 3.69
CA ALA A 36 16.07 3.56 4.96
C ALA A 36 15.07 2.82 5.85
N ILE A 37 15.53 2.31 7.00
CA ILE A 37 14.67 1.57 7.94
C ILE A 37 14.54 2.33 9.25
N CYS A 38 13.31 2.54 9.72
CA CYS A 38 13.05 2.98 11.08
C CYS A 38 12.59 1.79 11.92
N VAL A 39 13.45 1.31 12.81
CA VAL A 39 13.11 0.29 13.81
C VAL A 39 12.57 0.99 15.05
N ASN A 40 11.26 0.89 15.30
CA ASN A 40 10.60 1.64 16.37
C ASN A 40 10.07 0.74 17.50
N ASN A 41 10.43 1.07 18.75
CA ASN A 41 9.89 0.41 19.95
C ASN A 41 9.93 -1.13 19.88
N SER A 42 10.91 -1.71 19.15
CA SER A 42 11.10 -3.15 19.05
C SER A 42 11.75 -3.71 20.32
N SER A 43 11.33 -4.90 20.70
CA SER A 43 11.89 -5.70 21.80
C SER A 43 12.59 -6.97 21.31
N ASP A 44 12.50 -7.28 20.02
CA ASP A 44 13.14 -8.44 19.40
C ASP A 44 14.44 -8.06 18.67
N ALA A 45 14.98 -9.01 17.90
CA ALA A 45 16.22 -8.85 17.14
C ALA A 45 16.05 -8.16 15.77
N THR A 46 14.93 -7.44 15.49
CA THR A 46 14.65 -6.83 14.16
C THR A 46 15.86 -6.11 13.56
N TYR A 47 16.52 -5.28 14.37
CA TYR A 47 17.65 -4.46 13.91
C TYR A 47 18.83 -5.34 13.46
N THR A 48 19.24 -6.28 14.30
CA THR A 48 20.36 -7.18 14.01
C THR A 48 20.06 -8.08 12.82
N VAL A 49 18.85 -8.64 12.74
CA VAL A 49 18.45 -9.51 11.63
C VAL A 49 18.49 -8.75 10.29
N ALA A 50 18.08 -7.48 10.25
CA ALA A 50 18.14 -6.69 9.02
C ALA A 50 19.60 -6.48 8.54
N LEU A 51 20.53 -6.24 9.46
CA LEU A 51 21.96 -6.10 9.15
C LEU A 51 22.56 -7.43 8.69
N ASP A 52 22.30 -8.51 9.40
CA ASP A 52 22.81 -9.84 9.08
C ASP A 52 22.28 -10.31 7.72
N ALA A 53 21.01 -10.04 7.42
CA ALA A 53 20.41 -10.33 6.12
C ALA A 53 21.10 -9.54 4.99
N ALA A 54 21.36 -8.24 5.19
CA ALA A 54 22.02 -7.42 4.18
C ALA A 54 23.43 -7.93 3.85
N GLN A 55 24.17 -8.40 4.87
CA GLN A 55 25.46 -9.06 4.67
C GLN A 55 25.33 -10.42 3.98
N ARG A 56 24.42 -11.27 4.50
CA ARG A 56 24.18 -12.62 3.99
C ARG A 56 23.82 -12.63 2.50
N PHE A 57 22.99 -11.69 2.05
CA PHE A 57 22.54 -11.59 0.67
C PHE A 57 23.41 -10.67 -0.20
N ASN A 58 24.55 -10.20 0.32
CA ASN A 58 25.47 -9.30 -0.38
C ASN A 58 24.74 -8.09 -1.01
N ALA A 59 23.87 -7.46 -0.22
CA ALA A 59 23.04 -6.34 -0.65
C ALA A 59 23.92 -5.21 -1.20
N ARG A 60 23.67 -4.82 -2.46
CA ARG A 60 24.46 -3.78 -3.14
C ARG A 60 23.98 -2.36 -2.89
N PHE A 61 22.89 -2.20 -2.14
CA PHE A 61 22.34 -0.90 -1.76
C PHE A 61 22.92 -0.41 -0.44
N PRO A 62 23.11 0.90 -0.25
CA PRO A 62 23.38 1.47 1.06
C PRO A 62 22.18 1.24 2.00
N LEU A 63 22.40 0.56 3.13
CA LEU A 63 21.41 0.40 4.18
C LEU A 63 21.64 1.44 5.28
N LYS A 64 20.64 2.30 5.51
CA LYS A 64 20.59 3.29 6.59
C LYS A 64 19.48 2.90 7.56
N MET A 65 19.83 2.78 8.83
CA MET A 65 18.89 2.37 9.86
C MET A 65 18.90 3.35 11.01
N ILE A 66 17.72 3.65 11.54
CA ILE A 66 17.54 4.40 12.77
C ILE A 66 16.73 3.56 13.75
N GLN A 67 17.18 3.53 15.01
CA GLN A 67 16.40 2.98 16.11
C GLN A 67 15.76 4.13 16.88
N ARG A 68 14.44 4.07 17.04
CA ARG A 68 13.68 5.10 17.77
C ARG A 68 12.83 4.45 18.86
N LYS A 69 12.90 5.02 20.06
CA LYS A 69 11.96 4.73 21.14
C LYS A 69 11.02 5.91 21.25
N PHE A 70 9.85 5.81 20.63
CA PHE A 70 8.81 6.83 20.76
C PHE A 70 8.09 6.69 22.10
N ASP A 71 7.56 7.81 22.58
CA ASP A 71 6.56 7.81 23.66
C ASP A 71 5.38 6.88 23.28
N PRO A 72 4.73 6.17 24.23
CA PRO A 72 3.62 5.28 23.95
C PRO A 72 2.50 5.88 23.08
N VAL A 73 2.25 7.19 23.16
CA VAL A 73 1.23 7.84 22.32
C VAL A 73 1.62 7.84 20.84
N PHE A 74 2.93 7.91 20.54
CA PHE A 74 3.52 7.96 19.20
C PHE A 74 4.16 6.64 18.75
N ALA A 75 4.14 5.60 19.59
CA ALA A 75 4.72 4.29 19.31
C ALA A 75 3.82 3.45 18.37
N HIS A 76 3.60 3.95 17.15
CA HIS A 76 2.77 3.33 16.11
C HIS A 76 3.41 3.47 14.72
N VAL A 77 2.82 2.79 13.73
CA VAL A 77 3.34 2.71 12.36
C VAL A 77 3.48 4.08 11.69
N GLY A 78 2.53 5.01 11.88
CA GLY A 78 2.63 6.39 11.36
C GLY A 78 3.93 7.11 11.72
N SER A 79 4.34 7.08 12.99
CA SER A 79 5.59 7.71 13.42
C SER A 79 6.82 7.02 12.84
N ALA A 80 6.79 5.70 12.74
CA ALA A 80 7.88 4.91 12.17
C ALA A 80 8.02 5.15 10.66
N ARG A 81 6.91 5.16 9.93
CA ARG A 81 6.88 5.39 8.48
C ARG A 81 7.35 6.80 8.16
N ARG A 82 6.87 7.79 8.93
CA ARG A 82 7.38 9.17 8.84
C ARG A 82 8.89 9.22 9.02
N ALA A 83 9.42 8.61 10.08
CA ALA A 83 10.84 8.64 10.37
C ALA A 83 11.69 7.95 9.28
N ALA A 84 11.20 6.83 8.72
CA ALA A 84 11.86 6.14 7.60
C ALA A 84 11.83 6.99 6.30
N MET A 85 10.68 7.59 5.98
CA MET A 85 10.51 8.41 4.78
C MET A 85 11.23 9.76 4.88
N ASP A 86 11.28 10.37 6.06
CA ASP A 86 12.07 11.60 6.31
C ASP A 86 13.57 11.32 6.09
N LEU A 87 14.08 10.19 6.62
CA LEU A 87 15.45 9.75 6.34
C LEU A 87 15.67 9.48 4.85
N GLY A 88 14.70 8.85 4.17
CA GLY A 88 14.76 8.63 2.73
C GLY A 88 14.81 9.94 1.94
N ALA A 89 14.00 10.93 2.32
CA ALA A 89 13.94 12.24 1.69
C ALA A 89 15.27 13.00 1.77
N GLU A 90 15.96 12.91 2.91
CA GLU A 90 17.31 13.45 3.10
C GLU A 90 18.33 12.78 2.17
N LEU A 91 18.23 11.47 1.94
CA LEU A 91 19.17 10.71 1.11
C LEU A 91 19.02 11.00 -0.38
N VAL A 92 17.79 11.21 -0.87
CA VAL A 92 17.51 11.31 -2.32
C VAL A 92 17.35 12.75 -2.81
N GLY A 93 17.22 13.71 -1.90
CA GLY A 93 16.94 15.11 -2.23
C GLY A 93 15.54 15.33 -2.80
N PRO A 94 15.16 16.58 -3.16
CA PRO A 94 13.78 16.95 -3.47
C PRO A 94 13.21 16.26 -4.72
N ARG A 95 14.06 15.96 -5.70
CA ARG A 95 13.65 15.29 -6.95
C ARG A 95 13.76 13.76 -6.93
N GLY A 96 14.18 13.20 -5.79
CA GLY A 96 14.31 11.76 -5.65
C GLY A 96 12.97 11.08 -5.46
N LEU A 97 12.96 9.77 -5.68
CA LEU A 97 11.81 8.88 -5.52
C LEU A 97 11.89 8.21 -4.15
N LEU A 98 10.82 8.33 -3.37
CA LEU A 98 10.59 7.56 -2.15
C LEU A 98 9.66 6.40 -2.48
N ILE A 99 10.02 5.21 -2.03
CA ILE A 99 9.19 4.00 -2.13
C ILE A 99 8.96 3.50 -0.72
N SER A 100 7.73 3.54 -0.22
CA SER A 100 7.37 2.97 1.08
C SER A 100 6.85 1.54 0.91
N THR A 101 7.34 0.65 1.77
CA THR A 101 6.91 -0.75 1.89
C THR A 101 6.95 -1.17 3.34
N ASP A 102 6.21 -2.22 3.69
CA ASP A 102 6.22 -2.79 5.03
C ASP A 102 7.33 -3.83 5.19
N ALA A 103 7.74 -4.07 6.43
CA ALA A 103 8.82 -5.00 6.80
C ALA A 103 8.50 -6.49 6.53
N ASP A 104 7.22 -6.82 6.35
CA ASP A 104 6.71 -8.16 6.06
C ASP A 104 6.31 -8.35 4.59
N CYS A 105 6.89 -7.53 3.70
CA CYS A 105 6.68 -7.60 2.26
C CYS A 105 7.79 -8.34 1.51
N ARG A 106 7.43 -8.88 0.34
CA ARG A 106 8.33 -9.58 -0.58
C ARG A 106 8.06 -9.10 -2.03
N PRO A 107 8.62 -7.95 -2.43
CA PRO A 107 8.42 -7.42 -3.78
C PRO A 107 9.06 -8.35 -4.85
N PRO A 108 8.54 -8.37 -6.09
CA PRO A 108 9.14 -9.08 -7.21
C PRO A 108 10.47 -8.42 -7.63
N ALA A 109 11.31 -9.14 -8.37
CA ALA A 109 12.67 -8.70 -8.73
C ALA A 109 12.73 -7.47 -9.66
N ASP A 110 11.63 -7.15 -10.34
CA ASP A 110 11.48 -6.01 -11.25
C ASP A 110 10.74 -4.82 -10.62
N TRP A 111 10.38 -4.90 -9.33
CA TRP A 111 9.53 -3.93 -8.65
C TRP A 111 10.02 -2.48 -8.75
N VAL A 112 11.31 -2.23 -8.53
CA VAL A 112 11.88 -0.87 -8.62
C VAL A 112 11.82 -0.33 -10.05
N ASP A 113 12.12 -1.17 -11.06
CA ASP A 113 12.05 -0.75 -12.47
C ASP A 113 10.60 -0.51 -12.91
N ALA A 114 9.66 -1.35 -12.45
CA ALA A 114 8.24 -1.16 -12.69
C ALA A 114 7.76 0.19 -12.11
N ILE A 115 8.15 0.54 -10.88
CA ILE A 115 7.83 1.85 -10.30
C ILE A 115 8.47 2.98 -11.11
N LEU A 116 9.75 2.86 -11.46
CA LEU A 116 10.47 3.90 -12.22
C LEU A 116 9.86 4.15 -13.60
N ALA A 117 9.32 3.12 -14.26
CA ALA A 117 8.62 3.25 -15.54
C ALA A 117 7.39 4.16 -15.48
N HIS A 118 6.78 4.30 -14.29
CA HIS A 118 5.62 5.16 -14.07
C HIS A 118 5.96 6.49 -13.38
N PHE A 119 7.22 6.72 -12.99
CA PHE A 119 7.62 7.86 -12.17
C PHE A 119 7.58 9.20 -12.90
N THR A 120 6.80 10.13 -12.34
CA THR A 120 6.87 11.58 -12.60
C THR A 120 6.81 12.30 -11.25
N LEU A 121 7.22 13.58 -11.21
CA LEU A 121 7.27 14.33 -9.95
C LEU A 121 5.89 14.51 -9.28
N ASP A 122 4.82 14.52 -10.07
CA ASP A 122 3.44 14.67 -9.64
C ASP A 122 2.70 13.34 -9.41
N ARG A 123 3.30 12.18 -9.75
CA ARG A 123 2.63 10.89 -9.58
C ARG A 123 2.84 10.29 -8.20
N ILE A 124 1.76 9.71 -7.71
CA ILE A 124 1.73 8.79 -6.57
C ILE A 124 1.48 7.41 -7.18
N ILE A 125 2.42 6.49 -7.06
CA ILE A 125 2.35 5.16 -7.67
C ILE A 125 1.92 4.17 -6.60
N GLY A 126 0.70 3.68 -6.75
CA GLY A 126 0.15 2.59 -5.95
C GLY A 126 0.49 1.24 -6.54
N GLY A 127 0.98 0.32 -5.70
CA GLY A 127 1.19 -1.06 -6.07
C GLY A 127 0.08 -1.97 -5.56
N ARG A 128 -0.23 -3.02 -6.33
CA ARG A 128 -1.13 -4.11 -5.93
C ARG A 128 -0.52 -4.91 -4.79
N ILE A 129 -1.33 -5.29 -3.80
CA ILE A 129 -0.86 -6.06 -2.64
C ILE A 129 -1.43 -7.47 -2.70
N GLU A 130 -0.58 -8.45 -2.99
CA GLU A 130 -0.95 -9.87 -3.00
C GLU A 130 -0.62 -10.52 -1.65
N LEU A 131 -1.35 -11.58 -1.29
CA LEU A 131 -0.95 -12.40 -0.15
C LEU A 131 0.27 -13.22 -0.52
N ASP A 132 1.26 -13.30 0.37
CA ASP A 132 2.46 -14.10 0.11
C ASP A 132 2.11 -15.58 -0.02
N GLU A 133 2.27 -16.13 -1.23
CA GLU A 133 1.93 -17.51 -1.58
C GLU A 133 2.70 -18.55 -0.76
N LEU A 134 3.82 -18.18 -0.14
CA LEU A 134 4.55 -19.07 0.79
C LEU A 134 3.73 -19.41 2.04
N GLU A 135 2.71 -18.61 2.34
CA GLU A 135 1.79 -18.81 3.47
C GLU A 135 0.49 -19.50 3.06
N ALA A 136 0.29 -19.79 1.76
CA ALA A 136 -0.95 -20.35 1.23
C ALA A 136 -1.33 -21.70 1.85
N ALA A 137 -0.34 -22.56 2.11
CA ALA A 137 -0.57 -23.86 2.73
C ALA A 137 -1.11 -23.76 4.17
N GLN A 138 -0.88 -22.64 4.86
CA GLN A 138 -1.32 -22.44 6.25
C GLN A 138 -2.76 -21.92 6.33
N SER A 139 -3.30 -21.37 5.24
CA SER A 139 -4.63 -20.73 5.24
C SER A 139 -5.29 -20.75 3.85
N PRO A 140 -5.52 -21.93 3.24
CA PRO A 140 -6.04 -22.03 1.87
C PRO A 140 -7.42 -21.35 1.69
N GLU A 141 -8.26 -21.32 2.72
CA GLU A 141 -9.57 -20.67 2.72
C GLU A 141 -9.45 -19.14 2.62
N ILE A 142 -8.45 -18.55 3.27
CA ILE A 142 -8.16 -17.11 3.20
C ILE A 142 -7.74 -16.73 1.76
N PHE A 143 -6.91 -17.55 1.12
CA PHE A 143 -6.51 -17.33 -0.27
C PHE A 143 -7.68 -17.49 -1.24
N SER A 144 -8.58 -18.44 -1.00
CA SER A 144 -9.80 -18.59 -1.80
C SER A 144 -10.72 -17.38 -1.67
N LEU A 145 -10.91 -16.91 -0.43
CA LEU A 145 -11.72 -15.73 -0.16
C LEU A 145 -11.11 -14.46 -0.77
N ARG A 146 -9.78 -14.33 -0.70
CA ARG A 146 -9.04 -13.22 -1.33
C ARG A 146 -9.29 -13.17 -2.85
N ARG A 147 -9.20 -14.31 -3.55
CA ARG A 147 -9.48 -14.37 -5.00
C ARG A 147 -10.90 -13.92 -5.35
N ARG A 148 -11.89 -14.24 -4.50
CA ARG A 148 -13.28 -13.77 -4.67
C ARG A 148 -13.39 -12.25 -4.52
N PHE A 149 -12.72 -11.68 -3.52
CA PHE A 149 -12.63 -10.22 -3.38
C PHE A 149 -11.91 -9.56 -4.55
N ASP A 150 -10.80 -10.13 -5.04
CA ASP A 150 -10.07 -9.59 -6.19
C ASP A 150 -10.95 -9.58 -7.46
N ALA A 151 -11.71 -10.65 -7.71
CA ALA A 151 -12.66 -10.72 -8.82
C ALA A 151 -13.81 -9.70 -8.68
N TYR A 152 -14.35 -9.56 -7.47
CA TYR A 152 -15.37 -8.55 -7.15
C TYR A 152 -14.84 -7.14 -7.42
N TRP A 153 -13.68 -6.77 -6.86
CA TRP A 153 -13.11 -5.45 -7.05
C TRP A 153 -12.70 -5.19 -8.49
N GLY A 154 -12.20 -6.19 -9.22
CA GLY A 154 -11.95 -6.08 -10.66
C GLY A 154 -13.20 -5.67 -11.44
N THR A 155 -14.36 -6.20 -11.08
CA THR A 155 -15.64 -5.83 -11.70
C THR A 155 -16.09 -4.43 -11.30
N VAL A 156 -15.93 -4.06 -10.02
CA VAL A 156 -16.20 -2.69 -9.58
C VAL A 156 -15.32 -1.68 -10.34
N ARG A 157 -14.05 -2.01 -10.58
CA ARG A 157 -13.14 -1.16 -11.38
C ARG A 157 -13.59 -1.06 -12.82
N ALA A 158 -13.98 -2.16 -13.46
CA ALA A 158 -14.53 -2.14 -14.81
C ALA A 158 -15.79 -1.26 -14.94
N ILE A 159 -16.68 -1.28 -13.93
CA ILE A 159 -17.85 -0.40 -13.86
C ILE A 159 -17.44 1.07 -13.77
N GLU A 160 -16.54 1.41 -12.84
CA GLU A 160 -16.05 2.78 -12.69
C GLU A 160 -15.36 3.28 -13.96
N ASP A 161 -14.50 2.46 -14.56
CA ASP A 161 -13.73 2.79 -15.76
C ASP A 161 -14.64 3.05 -16.97
N ALA A 162 -15.76 2.34 -17.07
CA ALA A 162 -16.75 2.53 -18.12
C ALA A 162 -17.60 3.82 -17.95
N ILE A 163 -17.69 4.36 -16.73
CA ILE A 163 -18.62 5.47 -16.40
C ILE A 163 -17.89 6.78 -16.08
N ASP A 164 -16.84 6.73 -15.25
CA ASP A 164 -16.06 7.86 -14.76
C ASP A 164 -14.55 7.56 -14.84
N PRO A 165 -13.98 7.42 -16.06
CA PRO A 165 -12.55 7.18 -16.21
C PRO A 165 -11.73 8.36 -15.69
N VAL A 166 -10.58 8.07 -15.09
CA VAL A 166 -9.64 9.08 -14.59
C VAL A 166 -8.50 9.22 -15.59
N ASP A 167 -8.37 10.39 -16.22
CA ASP A 167 -7.45 10.64 -17.34
C ASP A 167 -5.98 10.24 -17.10
N TRP A 168 -5.51 10.34 -15.86
CA TRP A 168 -4.13 10.01 -15.50
C TRP A 168 -3.95 8.59 -14.93
N ASP A 169 -5.05 7.91 -14.59
CA ASP A 169 -5.09 6.54 -14.07
C ASP A 169 -6.02 5.70 -14.95
N MET A 170 -5.65 5.60 -16.22
CA MET A 170 -6.46 4.92 -17.23
C MET A 170 -6.39 3.39 -17.07
N PRO A 171 -7.44 2.66 -17.50
CA PRO A 171 -7.44 1.20 -17.49
C PRO A 171 -6.38 0.61 -18.45
N PRO A 172 -5.85 -0.60 -18.20
CA PRO A 172 -6.17 -1.50 -17.08
C PRO A 172 -5.40 -1.14 -15.80
N ARG A 173 -6.10 -1.07 -14.67
CA ARG A 173 -5.57 -0.68 -13.36
C ARG A 173 -6.11 -1.59 -12.25
N HIS A 174 -5.38 -1.76 -11.15
CA HIS A 174 -5.83 -2.64 -10.05
C HIS A 174 -6.73 -1.91 -9.03
N GLY A 175 -6.46 -0.64 -8.73
CA GLY A 175 -7.29 0.18 -7.83
C GLY A 175 -7.30 -0.24 -6.34
N ASP A 176 -6.29 -0.99 -5.91
CA ASP A 176 -6.12 -1.44 -4.51
C ASP A 176 -5.51 -0.35 -3.62
N HIS A 177 -5.66 -0.53 -2.31
CA HIS A 177 -4.87 0.20 -1.33
C HIS A 177 -3.37 0.01 -1.54
N THR A 178 -2.60 1.07 -1.27
CA THR A 178 -1.20 1.17 -1.69
C THR A 178 -0.19 1.05 -0.54
N GLY A 179 -0.64 0.80 0.70
CA GLY A 179 0.19 0.95 1.92
C GLY A 179 1.52 0.20 1.91
N ALA A 180 1.50 -1.02 1.39
CA ALA A 180 2.67 -1.89 1.31
C ALA A 180 3.54 -1.65 0.06
N SER A 181 3.08 -0.84 -0.89
CA SER A 181 3.84 -0.45 -2.08
C SER A 181 3.35 0.90 -2.56
N LEU A 182 3.91 1.96 -2.00
CA LEU A 182 3.55 3.34 -2.30
C LEU A 182 4.79 4.12 -2.72
N ALA A 183 4.79 4.75 -3.90
CA ALA A 183 5.91 5.58 -4.31
C ALA A 183 5.49 6.99 -4.71
N LEU A 184 6.32 7.99 -4.39
CA LEU A 184 6.10 9.38 -4.75
C LEU A 184 7.43 10.16 -4.69
N SER A 185 7.46 11.33 -5.32
CA SER A 185 8.64 12.20 -5.21
C SER A 185 8.82 12.74 -3.79
N SER A 186 10.07 12.98 -3.39
CA SER A 186 10.42 13.60 -2.11
C SER A 186 9.80 15.00 -1.97
N ASP A 187 9.76 15.79 -3.04
CA ASP A 187 9.05 17.07 -3.08
C ASP A 187 7.55 16.92 -2.79
N LEU A 188 6.87 15.98 -3.47
CA LEU A 188 5.44 15.75 -3.25
C LEU A 188 5.17 15.29 -1.81
N TYR A 189 6.01 14.40 -1.28
CA TYR A 189 5.97 13.96 0.11
C TYR A 189 6.09 15.12 1.10
N ILE A 190 7.01 16.06 0.88
CA ILE A 190 7.20 17.23 1.73
C ILE A 190 6.02 18.21 1.61
N ARG A 191 5.55 18.49 0.38
CA ARG A 191 4.41 19.39 0.14
C ARG A 191 3.11 18.84 0.72
N ALA A 192 2.93 17.52 0.73
CA ALA A 192 1.81 16.83 1.37
C ALA A 192 1.81 16.93 2.91
N GLY A 193 2.85 17.51 3.52
CA GLY A 193 2.97 17.58 4.97
C GLY A 193 3.58 16.35 5.62
N ARG A 194 4.22 15.46 4.83
CA ARG A 194 4.82 14.17 5.24
C ARG A 194 3.77 13.16 5.70
N VAL A 195 4.21 12.01 6.21
CA VAL A 195 3.28 11.01 6.77
C VAL A 195 2.56 11.60 8.00
N PRO A 196 1.21 11.59 8.03
CA PRO A 196 0.45 11.94 9.24
C PRO A 196 0.74 10.99 10.40
N LEU A 197 0.81 11.51 11.62
CA LEU A 197 1.09 10.72 12.82
C LEU A 197 -0.16 9.97 13.32
N LEU A 198 -0.66 9.06 12.48
CA LEU A 198 -1.83 8.25 12.77
C LEU A 198 -1.44 6.83 13.18
N ARG A 199 -2.25 6.22 14.05
CA ARG A 199 -2.07 4.82 14.45
C ARG A 199 -2.45 3.84 13.34
N THR A 200 -3.46 4.22 12.55
CA THR A 200 -4.04 3.43 11.46
C THR A 200 -4.34 4.35 10.27
N GLY A 201 -4.15 3.85 9.05
CA GLY A 201 -4.48 4.57 7.81
C GLY A 201 -3.58 5.78 7.53
N GLU A 202 -2.35 5.77 8.04
CA GLU A 202 -1.36 6.82 7.79
C GLU A 202 -0.97 6.92 6.31
N ASP A 203 -0.97 5.79 5.62
CA ASP A 203 -0.67 5.63 4.20
C ASP A 203 -1.75 6.27 3.33
N ARG A 204 -3.01 5.95 3.59
CA ARG A 204 -4.18 6.57 2.95
C ARG A 204 -4.20 8.07 3.22
N ALA A 205 -3.94 8.47 4.47
CA ALA A 205 -3.90 9.89 4.83
C ALA A 205 -2.76 10.64 4.11
N LEU A 206 -1.60 10.00 3.90
CA LEU A 206 -0.53 10.56 3.07
C LEU A 206 -0.96 10.69 1.61
N VAL A 207 -1.58 9.65 1.03
CA VAL A 207 -2.07 9.68 -0.37
C VAL A 207 -3.11 10.76 -0.56
N GLU A 208 -4.04 10.92 0.37
CA GLU A 208 -5.05 11.98 0.37
C GLU A 208 -4.40 13.37 0.42
N ALA A 209 -3.50 13.60 1.38
CA ALA A 209 -2.80 14.88 1.51
C ALA A 209 -1.92 15.19 0.27
N ALA A 210 -1.28 14.17 -0.31
CA ALA A 210 -0.50 14.32 -1.53
C ALA A 210 -1.37 14.63 -2.75
N THR A 211 -2.57 14.04 -2.83
CA THR A 211 -3.56 14.34 -3.87
C THR A 211 -4.09 15.76 -3.74
N GLU A 212 -4.36 16.23 -2.51
CA GLU A 212 -4.83 17.60 -2.22
C GLU A 212 -3.83 18.67 -2.68
N VAL A 213 -2.52 18.38 -2.70
CA VAL A 213 -1.47 19.30 -3.19
C VAL A 213 -1.07 19.08 -4.65
N GLY A 214 -1.93 18.40 -5.41
CA GLY A 214 -1.80 18.20 -6.86
C GLY A 214 -1.14 16.90 -7.29
N GLY A 215 -0.97 15.95 -6.37
CA GLY A 215 -0.53 14.60 -6.69
C GLY A 215 -1.57 13.81 -7.49
N LYS A 216 -1.11 12.93 -8.38
CA LYS A 216 -1.94 12.07 -9.22
C LYS A 216 -1.68 10.61 -8.87
N LEU A 217 -2.64 10.01 -8.16
CA LEU A 217 -2.59 8.58 -7.85
C LEU A 217 -2.82 7.75 -9.11
N VAL A 218 -1.93 6.78 -9.35
CA VAL A 218 -1.99 5.80 -10.44
C VAL A 218 -1.83 4.38 -9.91
N HIS A 219 -2.46 3.40 -10.54
CA HIS A 219 -2.49 2.00 -10.10
C HIS A 219 -2.02 1.02 -11.20
N PRO A 220 -0.76 1.12 -11.66
CA PRO A 220 -0.25 0.26 -12.71
C PRO A 220 -0.21 -1.21 -12.25
N ASN A 221 -0.80 -2.10 -13.05
CA ASN A 221 -0.80 -3.55 -12.77
C ASN A 221 0.60 -4.17 -12.68
N ALA A 222 1.60 -3.57 -13.32
CA ALA A 222 2.99 -4.03 -13.27
C ALA A 222 3.65 -3.76 -11.91
N VAL A 223 3.11 -2.83 -11.10
CA VAL A 223 3.63 -2.55 -9.76
C VAL A 223 2.83 -3.34 -8.75
N TRP A 224 3.47 -4.29 -8.11
CA TRP A 224 2.84 -5.12 -7.09
C TRP A 224 3.88 -5.66 -6.10
N THR A 225 3.40 -6.09 -4.95
CA THR A 225 4.21 -6.74 -3.93
C THR A 225 3.40 -7.82 -3.24
N ARG A 226 4.09 -8.75 -2.58
CA ARG A 226 3.47 -9.69 -1.65
C ARG A 226 3.58 -9.14 -0.25
N ALA A 227 2.53 -9.32 0.54
CA ALA A 227 2.54 -9.03 1.97
C ALA A 227 2.16 -10.29 2.75
N SER A 228 2.73 -10.44 3.94
CA SER A 228 2.36 -11.52 4.85
C SER A 228 0.87 -11.49 5.18
N SER A 229 0.31 -12.68 5.37
CA SER A 229 -1.08 -12.99 5.68
C SER A 229 -1.34 -13.05 7.20
N ARG A 230 -0.42 -12.55 8.04
CA ARG A 230 -0.60 -12.59 9.50
C ARG A 230 -1.66 -11.61 9.99
N THR A 231 -2.43 -12.06 10.98
CA THR A 231 -3.46 -11.29 11.70
C THR A 231 -2.92 -10.58 12.96
N ALA A 232 -1.75 -10.99 13.45
CA ALA A 232 -1.10 -10.49 14.65
C ALA A 232 -0.05 -9.41 14.34
N GLY A 233 0.00 -8.35 15.17
CA GLY A 233 1.06 -7.31 15.12
C GLY A 233 0.74 -6.04 14.31
N ARG A 234 -0.33 -6.04 13.53
CA ARG A 234 -0.77 -4.86 12.75
C ARG A 234 -1.68 -3.94 13.58
N ALA A 235 -1.74 -2.67 13.19
CA ALA A 235 -2.57 -1.65 13.82
C ALA A 235 -4.07 -2.06 13.88
N ASP A 236 -4.86 -1.40 14.74
CA ASP A 236 -6.31 -1.63 14.92
C ASP A 236 -7.17 -1.18 13.72
N GLY A 237 -6.84 -1.64 12.51
CA GLY A 237 -7.49 -1.29 11.25
C GLY A 237 -6.68 -1.75 10.03
N GLY A 238 -7.28 -1.70 8.83
CA GLY A 238 -6.64 -2.09 7.57
C GLY A 238 -6.65 -3.61 7.32
N MET A 239 -5.69 -4.10 6.53
CA MET A 239 -5.65 -5.50 6.06
C MET A 239 -5.75 -6.51 7.21
N SER A 240 -5.12 -6.29 8.38
CA SER A 240 -5.25 -7.21 9.52
C SER A 240 -6.66 -7.34 10.07
N ALA A 241 -7.42 -6.25 10.11
CA ALA A 241 -8.81 -6.27 10.53
C ALA A 241 -9.66 -7.04 9.52
N ASP A 242 -9.39 -6.86 8.23
CA ASP A 242 -10.03 -7.64 7.16
C ASP A 242 -9.67 -9.12 7.28
N MET A 243 -8.41 -9.45 7.52
CA MET A 243 -7.96 -10.82 7.72
C MET A 243 -8.59 -11.49 8.95
N ARG A 244 -8.72 -10.78 10.08
CA ARG A 244 -9.45 -11.29 11.25
C ARG A 244 -10.92 -11.53 10.94
N ARG A 245 -11.53 -10.64 10.16
CA ARG A 245 -12.92 -10.79 9.72
C ARG A 245 -13.09 -11.99 8.79
N TRP A 246 -12.18 -12.14 7.83
CA TRP A 246 -12.10 -13.26 6.89
C TRP A 246 -11.93 -14.59 7.62
N LEU A 247 -11.02 -14.65 8.60
CA LEU A 247 -10.86 -15.83 9.45
C LEU A 247 -12.15 -16.18 10.20
N GLY A 248 -12.86 -15.19 10.71
CA GLY A 248 -14.16 -15.39 11.34
C GLY A 248 -15.20 -15.97 10.37
N TYR A 249 -15.24 -15.49 9.12
CA TYR A 249 -16.14 -16.03 8.08
C TYR A 249 -15.78 -17.47 7.71
N THR A 250 -14.50 -17.75 7.48
CA THR A 250 -14.04 -19.10 7.10
C THR A 250 -14.29 -20.11 8.21
N GLN A 251 -14.10 -19.74 9.48
CA GLN A 251 -14.39 -20.61 10.63
C GLN A 251 -15.88 -20.94 10.81
N ARG A 252 -16.77 -20.01 10.43
CA ARG A 252 -18.23 -20.22 10.52
C ARG A 252 -18.85 -20.85 9.26
N GLY A 253 -18.09 -20.93 8.17
CA GLY A 253 -18.64 -21.33 6.86
C GLY A 253 -19.55 -20.26 6.24
N ASP A 254 -19.44 -19.01 6.68
CA ASP A 254 -20.26 -17.89 6.24
C ASP A 254 -19.63 -17.23 5.00
N THR A 255 -20.47 -16.63 4.14
CA THR A 255 -20.02 -15.77 3.04
C THR A 255 -20.07 -14.29 3.46
N PRO A 256 -18.99 -13.51 3.28
CA PRO A 256 -19.05 -12.07 3.52
C PRO A 256 -20.07 -11.39 2.60
N PHE A 257 -20.71 -10.34 3.07
CA PHE A 257 -21.54 -9.48 2.24
C PHE A 257 -20.73 -8.27 1.77
N VAL A 258 -20.97 -7.86 0.53
CA VAL A 258 -20.37 -6.72 -0.16
C VAL A 258 -21.47 -5.86 -0.78
N PRO A 259 -21.20 -4.60 -1.13
CA PRO A 259 -22.18 -3.81 -1.87
C PRO A 259 -22.53 -4.44 -3.21
N ALA A 260 -23.82 -4.51 -3.54
CA ALA A 260 -24.28 -4.84 -4.89
C ALA A 260 -23.61 -3.94 -5.94
N LEU A 261 -23.34 -4.50 -7.12
CA LEU A 261 -22.65 -3.78 -8.21
C LEU A 261 -23.42 -2.53 -8.68
N SER A 262 -24.76 -2.55 -8.61
CA SER A 262 -25.62 -1.40 -8.91
C SER A 262 -25.35 -0.18 -8.02
N HIS A 263 -24.91 -0.38 -6.77
CA HIS A 263 -24.52 0.72 -5.89
C HIS A 263 -23.25 1.42 -6.37
N TRP A 264 -22.30 0.65 -6.93
CA TRP A 264 -21.09 1.19 -7.54
C TRP A 264 -21.37 1.90 -8.85
N GLU A 265 -22.26 1.37 -9.69
CA GLU A 265 -22.73 2.08 -10.89
C GLU A 265 -23.36 3.43 -10.54
N ALA A 266 -24.26 3.45 -9.54
CA ALA A 266 -24.87 4.69 -9.06
C ALA A 266 -23.83 5.68 -8.52
N ARG A 267 -22.84 5.18 -7.77
CA ARG A 267 -21.74 6.00 -7.25
C ARG A 267 -20.86 6.56 -8.36
N ALA A 268 -20.50 5.77 -9.37
CA ALA A 268 -19.70 6.20 -10.50
C ALA A 268 -20.44 7.26 -11.33
N ARG A 269 -21.75 7.08 -11.60
CA ARG A 269 -22.57 8.09 -12.29
C ARG A 269 -22.67 9.38 -11.50
N TRP A 270 -22.82 9.29 -10.18
CA TRP A 270 -22.82 10.46 -9.31
C TRP A 270 -21.48 11.20 -9.39
N ARG A 271 -20.34 10.49 -9.32
CA ARG A 271 -19.00 11.10 -9.42
C ARG A 271 -18.80 11.81 -10.76
N PHE A 272 -19.11 11.12 -11.86
CA PHE A 272 -19.02 11.67 -13.22
C PHE A 272 -19.80 12.98 -13.36
N LYS A 273 -21.03 13.01 -12.85
CA LYS A 273 -21.87 14.21 -12.85
C LYS A 273 -21.29 15.31 -11.94
N ALA A 274 -20.97 14.96 -10.70
CA ALA A 274 -20.48 15.91 -9.69
C ALA A 274 -19.18 16.60 -10.11
N ARG A 275 -18.22 15.88 -10.72
CA ARG A 275 -16.97 16.48 -11.24
C ARG A 275 -17.18 17.55 -12.31
N ARG A 276 -18.30 17.50 -13.03
CA ARG A 276 -18.65 18.47 -14.09
C ARG A 276 -19.45 19.65 -13.56
N GLU A 277 -20.16 19.47 -12.45
CA GLU A 277 -21.08 20.46 -11.89
C GLU A 277 -20.48 21.20 -10.69
N MET A 278 -19.47 20.63 -10.03
CA MET A 278 -18.88 21.16 -8.79
C MET A 278 -17.43 21.60 -9.02
N SER A 279 -16.97 22.54 -8.18
CA SER A 279 -15.53 22.77 -8.03
C SER A 279 -14.86 21.52 -7.42
N ALA A 280 -13.54 21.38 -7.62
CA ALA A 280 -12.80 20.26 -7.05
C ALA A 280 -12.93 20.16 -5.52
N ALA A 281 -12.92 21.30 -4.81
CA ALA A 281 -13.11 21.33 -3.36
C ALA A 281 -14.52 20.87 -2.94
N ALA A 282 -15.56 21.42 -3.59
CA ALA A 282 -16.94 21.04 -3.30
C ALA A 282 -17.23 19.57 -3.63
N PHE A 283 -16.63 19.05 -4.70
CA PHE A 283 -16.70 17.62 -5.05
C PHE A 283 -16.14 16.73 -3.93
N VAL A 284 -14.94 17.06 -3.42
CA VAL A 284 -14.30 16.29 -2.34
C VAL A 284 -15.16 16.28 -1.07
N ASP A 285 -15.68 17.44 -0.68
CA ASP A 285 -16.54 17.54 0.51
C ASP A 285 -17.86 16.77 0.33
N ALA A 286 -18.49 16.89 -0.84
CA ALA A 286 -19.71 16.16 -1.16
C ALA A 286 -19.49 14.65 -1.17
N GLU A 287 -18.36 14.17 -1.73
CA GLU A 287 -18.04 12.75 -1.77
C GLU A 287 -17.81 12.19 -0.35
N ARG A 288 -17.09 12.95 0.50
CA ARG A 288 -16.85 12.59 1.91
C ARG A 288 -18.15 12.52 2.72
N ALA A 289 -19.16 13.31 2.36
CA ALA A 289 -20.45 13.34 3.03
C ALA A 289 -21.39 12.19 2.62
N LEU A 290 -21.07 11.43 1.57
CA LEU A 290 -21.93 10.34 1.12
C LEU A 290 -21.92 9.18 2.13
N PRO A 291 -23.08 8.53 2.35
CA PRO A 291 -23.15 7.39 3.26
C PRO A 291 -22.31 6.22 2.72
N PRO A 292 -21.78 5.35 3.62
CA PRO A 292 -21.21 4.07 3.24
C PRO A 292 -22.21 3.26 2.41
N LEU A 293 -21.71 2.52 1.42
CA LEU A 293 -22.56 1.64 0.62
C LEU A 293 -23.05 0.46 1.49
N PRO A 294 -24.33 0.06 1.36
CA PRO A 294 -24.84 -1.09 2.08
C PRO A 294 -24.15 -2.37 1.57
N CYS A 295 -23.77 -3.27 2.48
CA CYS A 295 -23.28 -4.60 2.12
C CYS A 295 -24.46 -5.59 2.05
N ASP A 296 -25.16 -5.60 0.91
CA ASP A 296 -26.45 -6.28 0.71
C ASP A 296 -26.42 -7.43 -0.31
N MET A 297 -25.24 -7.75 -0.84
CA MET A 297 -25.02 -8.87 -1.76
C MET A 297 -23.99 -9.84 -1.17
N PRO A 298 -24.23 -11.16 -1.13
CA PRO A 298 -23.18 -12.11 -0.77
C PRO A 298 -22.02 -11.98 -1.76
N LEU A 299 -20.78 -12.04 -1.28
CA LEU A 299 -19.59 -11.99 -2.13
C LEU A 299 -19.72 -13.07 -3.22
N PRO A 300 -19.70 -12.70 -4.51
CA PRO A 300 -19.93 -13.66 -5.58
C PRO A 300 -18.79 -14.68 -5.71
N GLU A 301 -19.08 -15.79 -6.37
CA GLU A 301 -18.06 -16.69 -6.88
C GLU A 301 -17.41 -16.09 -8.14
N PRO A 302 -16.12 -16.34 -8.43
CA PRO A 302 -15.41 -15.64 -9.50
C PRO A 302 -16.05 -15.82 -10.89
N ALA A 303 -16.66 -16.97 -11.16
CA ALA A 303 -17.33 -17.27 -12.43
C ALA A 303 -18.67 -16.52 -12.61
N ALA A 304 -19.30 -16.06 -11.52
CA ALA A 304 -20.61 -15.42 -11.54
C ALA A 304 -20.55 -13.90 -11.85
N ILE A 305 -19.35 -13.35 -12.03
CA ILE A 305 -19.10 -11.92 -12.27
C ILE A 305 -18.73 -11.64 -13.75
N SER A 306 -18.82 -12.66 -14.60
CA SER A 306 -18.50 -12.61 -16.03
C SER A 306 -19.67 -12.10 -16.86
#